data_AF-A0A2D6VXA3-F1
#
_entry.id   AF-A0A2D6VXA3-F1
#
_cell.length_a   1.000
_cell.length_b   1.000
_cell.length_c   1.000
_cell.angle_alpha   90.00
_cell.angle_beta   90.00
_cell.angle_gamma   90.00
#
_symmetry.space_group_name_H-M   'P 1'
#
loop_
_entity.id
_entity.type
_entity.pdbx_description
1 polymer ?
#
loop_
_entity_poly.entity_id
_entity_poly.type
_entity_poly.pdbx_seq_one_letter_code
_entity_poly.pdbx_strand_id
1 'polypeptide(L)'
;MMAMTISADNQILDDSPAARGEEHSWLQQQVQHLLVAVEHELRAAGPAGLSELELIRALQGERWSLIGTVDFHEPDRLYPVHFLLFHVLYRLRDQIALEGESLNISPLRLSIGQMVTRTESTALPDSTDAL
;
A
#
# COMPACT_ATOMS: atom_id res chain seq x y z
N MET A 1 20.19 5.47 53.98
CA MET A 1 20.77 4.29 53.31
C MET A 1 19.67 3.28 53.09
N MET A 2 19.55 2.79 51.84
CA MET A 2 18.90 1.55 51.36
C MET A 2 17.38 1.38 51.56
N ALA A 3 16.57 0.96 50.56
CA ALA A 3 16.79 0.64 49.15
C ALA A 3 15.46 0.85 48.39
N MET A 4 15.56 1.33 47.14
CA MET A 4 14.48 1.36 46.17
C MET A 4 14.13 -0.08 45.76
N THR A 5 12.85 -0.43 45.78
CA THR A 5 12.33 -1.56 45.00
C THR A 5 11.30 -1.02 44.03
N ILE A 6 11.75 -0.89 42.78
CA ILE A 6 10.97 -0.58 41.59
C ILE A 6 10.30 -1.90 41.22
N SER A 7 8.98 -2.03 41.42
CA SER A 7 8.24 -3.18 40.90
C SER A 7 7.76 -2.84 39.51
N ALA A 8 8.26 -3.60 38.54
CA ALA A 8 7.98 -3.42 37.12
C ALA A 8 6.48 -3.47 36.82
N ASP A 9 5.98 -2.43 36.16
CA ASP A 9 4.75 -2.42 35.38
C ASP A 9 4.79 -3.53 34.33
N ASN A 10 4.39 -4.74 34.72
CA ASN A 10 4.16 -5.85 33.81
C ASN A 10 2.77 -5.64 33.19
N GLN A 11 2.70 -4.88 32.09
CA GLN A 11 1.53 -4.88 31.20
C GLN A 11 1.27 -6.33 30.78
N ILE A 12 0.25 -6.94 31.38
CA ILE A 12 -0.30 -8.20 30.92
C ILE A 12 -0.90 -7.92 29.55
N LEU A 13 -0.22 -8.35 28.49
CA LEU A 13 -0.80 -8.45 27.15
C LEU A 13 -1.96 -9.45 27.28
N ASP A 14 -3.19 -8.94 27.24
CA ASP A 14 -4.38 -9.77 27.28
C ASP A 14 -4.48 -10.57 25.98
N ASP A 15 -3.96 -11.81 25.99
CA ASP A 15 -3.98 -12.73 24.85
C ASP A 15 -5.32 -13.48 24.74
N SER A 16 -6.41 -12.89 25.21
CA SER A 16 -7.74 -13.49 25.10
C SER A 16 -8.20 -13.54 23.63
N PRO A 17 -8.97 -14.57 23.22
CA PRO A 17 -9.46 -14.69 21.84
C PRO A 17 -10.36 -13.51 21.42
N ALA A 18 -11.01 -12.84 22.37
CA ALA A 18 -11.77 -11.61 22.13
C ALA A 18 -10.85 -10.43 21.75
N ALA A 19 -9.78 -10.21 22.51
CA ALA A 19 -8.80 -9.15 22.24
C ALA A 19 -8.10 -9.34 20.87
N ARG A 20 -7.76 -10.58 20.51
CA ARG A 20 -7.22 -10.90 19.17
C ARG A 20 -8.21 -10.64 18.04
N GLY A 21 -9.50 -10.88 18.29
CA GLY A 21 -10.57 -10.59 17.32
C GLY A 21 -10.75 -9.09 17.10
N GLU A 22 -10.73 -8.31 18.18
CA GLU A 22 -10.79 -6.84 18.15
C GLU A 22 -9.58 -6.23 17.43
N GLU A 23 -8.36 -6.67 17.75
CA GLU A 23 -7.13 -6.26 17.07
C GLU A 23 -7.17 -6.57 15.57
N HIS A 24 -7.63 -7.78 15.20
CA HIS A 24 -7.77 -8.16 13.80
C HIS A 24 -8.78 -7.25 13.07
N SER A 25 -9.92 -6.96 13.69
CA SER A 25 -10.93 -6.06 13.10
C SER A 25 -10.41 -4.64 12.91
N TRP A 26 -9.66 -4.11 13.87
CA TRP A 26 -9.04 -2.78 13.76
C TRP A 26 -8.01 -2.74 12.62
N LEU A 27 -7.16 -3.76 12.52
CA LEU A 27 -6.18 -3.86 11.43
C LEU A 27 -6.86 -3.90 10.06
N GLN A 28 -7.93 -4.69 9.91
CA GLN A 28 -8.71 -4.73 8.67
C GLN A 28 -9.31 -3.37 8.33
N GLN A 29 -9.84 -2.66 9.33
CA GLN A 29 -10.38 -1.32 9.14
C GLN A 29 -9.29 -0.32 8.73
N GLN A 30 -8.11 -0.39 9.34
CA GLN A 30 -6.98 0.47 8.98
C GLN A 30 -6.51 0.22 7.54
N VAL A 31 -6.41 -1.04 7.12
CA VAL A 31 -6.10 -1.39 5.73
C VAL A 31 -7.16 -0.88 4.77
N GLN A 32 -8.44 -0.95 5.14
CA GLN A 32 -9.53 -0.44 4.32
C GLN A 32 -9.47 1.08 4.15
N HIS A 33 -9.15 1.83 5.20
CA HIS A 33 -8.94 3.28 5.09
C HIS A 33 -7.73 3.61 4.20
N LEU A 34 -6.63 2.87 4.32
CA LEU A 34 -5.47 3.04 3.46
C LEU A 34 -5.79 2.76 1.98
N LEU A 35 -6.59 1.74 1.68
CA LEU A 35 -7.04 1.47 0.31
C LEU A 35 -7.78 2.67 -0.29
N VAL A 36 -8.76 3.21 0.45
CA VAL A 36 -9.54 4.38 0.00
C VAL A 36 -8.65 5.60 -0.21
N ALA A 37 -7.71 5.84 0.71
CA ALA A 37 -6.80 6.98 0.63
C ALA A 37 -5.84 6.86 -0.55
N VAL A 38 -5.21 5.70 -0.73
CA VAL A 38 -4.28 5.44 -1.84
C VAL A 38 -5.00 5.57 -3.17
N GLU A 39 -6.17 4.96 -3.32
CA GLU A 39 -6.94 5.07 -4.55
C GLU A 39 -7.29 6.52 -4.87
N HIS A 40 -7.74 7.28 -3.87
CA HIS A 40 -8.08 8.69 -4.04
C HIS A 40 -6.89 9.51 -4.56
N GLU A 41 -5.71 9.37 -3.94
CA GLU A 41 -4.52 10.12 -4.34
C GLU A 41 -4.06 9.73 -5.76
N LEU A 42 -4.10 8.44 -6.10
CA LEU A 42 -3.74 7.98 -7.44
C LEU A 42 -4.71 8.48 -8.52
N ARG A 43 -6.02 8.49 -8.23
CA ARG A 43 -7.03 9.04 -9.14
C ARG A 43 -6.89 10.56 -9.28
N ALA A 44 -6.58 11.27 -8.20
CA ALA A 44 -6.34 12.71 -8.21
C ALA A 44 -5.10 13.10 -9.06
N ALA A 45 -4.05 12.29 -9.02
CA ALA A 45 -2.85 12.49 -9.84
C ALA A 45 -3.05 12.16 -11.32
N GLY A 46 -4.04 11.31 -11.63
CA GLY A 46 -4.38 10.93 -13.00
C GLY A 46 -3.23 10.20 -13.73
N PRO A 47 -3.13 10.34 -15.07
CA PRO A 47 -2.17 9.58 -15.88
C PRO A 47 -0.69 9.90 -15.60
N ALA A 48 -0.39 11.07 -15.02
CA ALA A 48 0.97 11.43 -14.63
C ALA A 48 1.50 10.52 -13.52
N GLY A 49 0.60 10.09 -12.63
CA GLY A 49 0.91 9.26 -11.47
C GLY A 49 1.64 10.02 -10.36
N LEU A 50 2.02 9.27 -9.34
CA LEU A 50 2.78 9.73 -8.18
C LEU A 50 3.99 8.82 -7.95
N SER A 51 5.11 9.36 -7.50
CA SER A 51 6.12 8.53 -6.85
C SER A 51 5.63 8.01 -5.51
N GLU A 52 6.25 6.95 -5.02
CA GLU A 52 6.02 6.42 -3.67
C GLU A 52 6.20 7.50 -2.61
N LEU A 53 7.22 8.34 -2.74
CA LEU A 53 7.52 9.43 -1.82
C LEU A 53 6.37 10.45 -1.77
N GLU A 54 5.84 10.84 -2.93
CA GLU A 54 4.71 11.78 -3.03
C GLU A 54 3.45 11.17 -2.39
N LEU A 55 3.20 9.88 -2.62
CA LEU A 55 2.07 9.17 -2.02
C LEU A 55 2.20 9.09 -0.49
N ILE A 56 3.38 8.74 0.05
CA ILE A 56 3.60 8.71 1.51
C ILE A 56 3.35 10.10 2.11
N ARG A 57 3.86 11.17 1.48
CA ARG A 57 3.63 12.55 1.95
C ARG A 57 2.16 12.94 1.92
N ALA A 58 1.42 12.54 0.88
CA ALA A 58 -0.02 12.79 0.80
C ALA A 58 -0.77 12.09 1.95
N LEU A 59 -0.43 10.82 2.24
CA LEU A 59 -1.03 10.02 3.31
C LEU A 59 -0.66 10.50 4.73
N GLN A 60 0.46 11.21 4.88
CA GLN A 60 0.86 11.91 6.11
C GLN A 60 0.15 13.25 6.30
N GLY A 61 -0.41 13.83 5.22
CA GLY A 61 -1.10 15.10 5.27
C GLY A 61 -2.35 15.07 6.14
N GLU A 62 -2.79 16.24 6.59
CA GLU A 62 -3.93 16.44 7.48
C GLU A 62 -5.22 15.76 7.00
N ARG A 63 -5.39 15.62 5.68
CA ARG A 63 -6.53 14.95 5.06
C ARG A 63 -6.71 13.50 5.53
N TRP A 64 -5.62 12.76 5.62
CA TRP A 64 -5.64 11.33 5.88
C TRP A 64 -5.11 11.01 7.28
N SER A 65 -3.95 11.58 7.63
CA SER A 65 -3.25 11.30 8.87
C SER A 65 -3.12 9.79 9.17
N LEU A 66 -3.02 8.96 8.12
CA LEU A 66 -3.05 7.49 8.20
C LEU A 66 -1.66 6.89 8.43
N ILE A 67 -0.61 7.64 8.07
CA ILE A 67 0.79 7.25 8.25
C ILE A 67 1.43 8.29 9.16
N GLY A 68 2.15 7.81 10.19
CA GLY A 68 2.91 8.69 11.09
C GLY A 68 4.07 9.38 10.37
N THR A 69 4.78 10.24 11.10
CA THR A 69 5.99 10.89 10.57
C THR A 69 7.04 9.84 10.21
N VAL A 70 7.41 9.79 8.94
CA VAL A 70 8.46 8.91 8.39
C VAL A 70 9.67 9.77 8.10
N ASP A 71 10.82 9.40 8.67
CA ASP A 71 12.10 9.94 8.26
C ASP A 71 12.66 9.09 7.11
N PHE A 72 12.75 9.69 5.93
CA PHE A 72 13.25 9.03 4.72
C PHE A 72 14.78 8.81 4.74
N HIS A 73 15.48 9.37 5.73
CA HIS A 73 16.91 9.14 5.97
C HIS A 73 17.17 7.96 6.91
N GLU A 74 16.14 7.40 7.56
CA GLU A 74 16.24 6.24 8.45
C GLU A 74 15.53 5.02 7.82
N PRO A 75 16.28 4.12 7.14
CA PRO A 75 15.69 2.97 6.45
C PRO A 75 14.80 2.12 7.36
N ASP A 76 15.21 1.91 8.61
CA ASP A 76 14.49 1.10 9.60
C ASP A 76 13.07 1.61 9.88
N ARG A 77 12.82 2.92 9.73
CA ARG A 77 11.49 3.53 9.89
C ARG A 77 10.71 3.59 8.58
N LEU A 78 11.40 3.62 7.45
CA LEU A 78 10.79 3.62 6.13
C LEU A 78 10.27 2.23 5.74
N TYR A 79 11.01 1.16 6.05
CA TYR A 79 10.68 -0.21 5.64
C TYR A 79 9.27 -0.66 6.06
N PRO A 80 8.79 -0.44 7.31
CA PRO A 80 7.44 -0.82 7.70
C PRO A 80 6.36 -0.12 6.86
N VAL A 81 6.56 1.16 6.57
CA VAL A 81 5.62 1.97 5.78
C VAL A 81 5.64 1.56 4.32
N HIS A 82 6.83 1.39 3.74
CA HIS A 82 7.01 0.88 2.39
C HIS A 82 6.30 -0.48 2.23
N PHE A 83 6.55 -1.42 3.14
CA PHE A 83 5.93 -2.74 3.09
C PHE A 83 4.39 -2.67 3.13
N LEU A 84 3.84 -1.89 4.06
CA LEU A 84 2.39 -1.71 4.19
C LEU A 84 1.80 -1.04 2.94
N LEU A 85 2.47 -0.03 2.40
CA LEU A 85 2.01 0.70 1.22
C LEU A 85 1.97 -0.22 -0.01
N PHE A 86 3.02 -1.00 -0.26
CA PHE A 86 3.03 -1.95 -1.37
C PHE A 86 2.01 -3.08 -1.18
N HIS A 87 1.80 -3.55 0.05
CA HIS A 87 0.71 -4.49 0.35
C HIS A 87 -0.66 -3.92 -0.05
N VAL A 88 -0.94 -2.67 0.32
CA VAL A 88 -2.19 -1.98 -0.05
C VAL A 88 -2.28 -1.75 -1.56
N LEU A 89 -1.19 -1.34 -2.22
CA LEU A 89 -1.16 -1.14 -3.68
C LEU A 89 -1.46 -2.43 -4.44
N TYR A 90 -0.89 -3.57 -4.04
CA TYR A 90 -1.20 -4.84 -4.69
C TYR A 90 -2.65 -5.27 -4.47
N ARG A 91 -3.21 -5.03 -3.28
CA ARG A 91 -4.62 -5.30 -3.00
C ARG A 91 -5.55 -4.38 -3.80
N LEU A 92 -5.21 -3.11 -3.96
CA LEU A 92 -5.94 -2.16 -4.79
C LEU A 92 -5.90 -2.57 -6.27
N ARG A 93 -4.75 -2.99 -6.78
CA ARG A 93 -4.61 -3.48 -8.16
C ARG A 93 -5.61 -4.60 -8.44
N ASP A 94 -5.72 -5.56 -7.53
CA ASP A 94 -6.63 -6.69 -7.69
C ASP A 94 -8.11 -6.25 -7.65
N GLN A 95 -8.44 -5.22 -6.85
CA GLN A 95 -9.79 -4.64 -6.79
C GLN A 95 -10.18 -3.92 -8.09
N ILE A 96 -9.35 -2.99 -8.57
CA ILE A 96 -9.67 -2.19 -9.76
C ILE A 96 -9.55 -2.99 -11.06
N ALA A 97 -8.80 -4.11 -11.05
CA ALA A 97 -8.77 -5.04 -12.17
C ALA A 97 -10.14 -5.66 -12.44
N LEU A 98 -10.97 -5.87 -11.41
CA LEU A 98 -12.35 -6.32 -11.56
C LEU A 98 -13.24 -5.27 -12.26
N GLU A 99 -12.83 -4.00 -12.23
CA GLU A 99 -13.52 -2.88 -12.85
C GLU A 99 -13.00 -2.58 -14.27
N GLY A 100 -12.04 -3.36 -14.77
CA GLY A 100 -11.43 -3.17 -16.10
C GLY A 100 -10.31 -2.13 -16.14
N GLU A 101 -9.82 -1.69 -14.98
CA GLU A 101 -8.68 -0.80 -14.86
C GLU A 101 -7.39 -1.59 -14.56
N SER A 102 -6.24 -0.93 -14.64
CA SER A 102 -4.94 -1.50 -14.29
C SER A 102 -4.15 -0.51 -13.45
N LEU A 103 -3.43 -1.02 -12.45
CA LEU A 103 -2.51 -0.22 -11.63
C LEU A 103 -1.07 -0.50 -12.06
N ASN A 104 -0.39 0.53 -12.54
CA ASN A 104 1.07 0.51 -12.72
C ASN A 104 1.74 0.75 -11.36
N ILE A 105 2.57 -0.20 -10.92
CA ILE A 105 3.29 -0.13 -9.65
C ILE A 105 4.79 -0.04 -9.90
N SER A 106 5.33 1.18 -9.83
CA SER A 106 6.77 1.46 -9.75
C SER A 106 7.00 2.48 -8.63
N PRO A 107 8.06 2.35 -7.80
CA PRO A 107 8.37 3.34 -6.76
C PRO A 107 8.50 4.78 -7.28
N LEU A 108 8.87 4.95 -8.55
CA LEU A 108 9.00 6.28 -9.18
C LEU A 108 7.73 6.75 -9.88
N ARG A 109 6.76 5.84 -10.11
CA ARG A 109 5.50 6.15 -10.77
C ARG A 109 4.45 5.08 -10.46
N LEU A 110 3.43 5.51 -9.74
CA LEU A 110 2.21 4.80 -9.42
C LEU A 110 1.07 5.48 -10.17
N SER A 111 0.36 4.76 -11.03
CA SER A 111 -0.75 5.35 -11.80
C SER A 111 -1.81 4.33 -12.17
N ILE A 112 -3.06 4.78 -12.16
CA ILE A 112 -4.21 4.02 -12.66
C ILE A 112 -4.37 4.31 -14.15
N GLY A 113 -4.55 3.25 -14.93
CA GLY A 113 -4.82 3.31 -16.37
C GLY A 113 -5.87 2.28 -16.78
N GLN A 114 -6.24 2.29 -18.05
CA GLN A 114 -7.19 1.30 -18.58
C GLN A 114 -6.48 -0.04 -18.79
N MET A 115 -7.15 -1.15 -18.47
CA MET A 115 -6.60 -2.46 -18.76
C MET A 115 -6.61 -2.67 -20.27
N VAL A 116 -5.43 -2.60 -20.89
CA VAL A 116 -5.27 -2.99 -22.28
C VAL A 116 -5.19 -4.51 -22.29
N THR A 117 -6.35 -5.18 -22.47
CA THR A 117 -6.36 -6.57 -22.92
C THR A 117 -5.61 -6.57 -24.25
N ARG A 118 -4.35 -7.04 -24.23
CA ARG A 118 -3.64 -7.32 -25.47
C ARG A 118 -4.40 -8.45 -26.13
N THR A 119 -5.34 -8.09 -26.99
CA THR A 119 -5.91 -9.04 -27.94
C THR A 119 -4.75 -9.45 -28.84
N GLU A 120 -4.18 -10.60 -28.52
CA GLU A 120 -3.21 -11.31 -29.34
C GLU A 120 -3.89 -11.61 -30.69
N SER A 121 -3.75 -10.65 -31.60
CA SER A 121 -4.25 -10.71 -32.96
C SER A 121 -3.22 -10.06 -33.86
N THR A 122 -2.05 -10.66 -33.93
CA THR A 122 -1.27 -10.65 -35.16
C THR A 122 -0.54 -11.97 -35.20
N ALA A 123 -1.22 -12.99 -35.71
CA ALA A 123 -0.57 -14.13 -36.32
C ALA A 123 0.51 -13.57 -37.26
N LEU A 124 1.77 -13.93 -37.04
CA LEU A 124 2.83 -13.63 -38.00
C LEU A 124 2.40 -14.27 -39.33
N PRO A 125 2.31 -13.52 -40.45
CA PRO A 125 2.26 -14.15 -41.74
C PRO A 125 3.61 -14.82 -41.97
N ASP A 126 3.57 -16.15 -41.95
CA ASP A 126 4.54 -17.05 -42.56
C ASP A 126 4.93 -16.48 -43.94
N SER A 127 6.14 -15.94 -44.04
CA SER A 127 6.78 -15.64 -45.31
C SER A 127 7.97 -16.59 -45.41
N THR A 128 7.68 -17.82 -45.81
CA THR A 128 8.70 -18.75 -46.27
C THR A 128 9.31 -18.18 -47.55
N ASP A 129 10.56 -17.72 -47.44
CA ASP A 129 11.39 -17.30 -48.56
C ASP A 129 11.65 -18.51 -49.46
N ALA A 130 11.23 -18.44 -50.73
CA ALA A 130 11.47 -19.48 -51.71
C ALA A 130 12.84 -19.25 -52.38
N LEU A 131 13.78 -20.18 -52.15
CA LEU A 131 15.05 -20.30 -52.89
C LEU A 131 14.93 -21.31 -54.03
#